data_AF-M1ZSC0-F1
#
_entry.id   AF-M1ZSC0-F1
#
_cell.length_a   1.000
_cell.length_b   1.000
_cell.length_c   1.000
_cell.angle_alpha   90.00
_cell.angle_beta   90.00
_cell.angle_gamma   90.00
#
_symmetry.space_group_name_H-M   'P 1'
#
loop_
_entity.id
_entity.type
_entity.pdbx_description
1 polymer ?
#
loop_
_entity_poly.entity_id
_entity_poly.type
_entity_poly.pdbx_seq_one_letter_code
_entity_poly.pdbx_strand_id
1 'polypeptide(L)'
;MDLTYGNGRYYLKDNNRKIYLYGLKNQVNDTDLENYLTWYPGNHNEALMGRSELVSNSNNNFVDNDKVNSVDAYVNMGKSYDYYKNKLSRNSIDNKGMDVKGFVHVGKDYGNAFWYGEYDSMFFGDGNGLYFSPLAKALDVVGHELSHGVTNKQSDLKYEKESGALNESFSDIMGTAIEGKNFEIGEDCWIPSDRYGEIMRDMKDPSRGNQPAHMKDFRDLPVDEDHDWGGVHTNSGIIN
;
A
#
# COMPACT_ATOMS: atom_id res chain seq x y z
N MET A 1 0.61 -20.44 1.73
CA MET A 1 -0.37 -19.43 2.18
C MET A 1 -1.16 -20.06 3.29
N ASP A 2 -1.16 -19.45 4.47
CA ASP A 2 -1.89 -19.97 5.63
C ASP A 2 -3.32 -19.43 5.60
N LEU A 3 -4.31 -20.32 5.59
CA LEU A 3 -5.72 -19.97 5.63
C LEU A 3 -6.29 -20.33 7.00
N THR A 4 -7.19 -19.50 7.51
CA THR A 4 -7.95 -19.84 8.73
C THR A 4 -9.30 -20.44 8.33
N TYR A 5 -9.62 -21.64 8.81
CA TYR A 5 -10.96 -22.24 8.64
C TYR A 5 -11.84 -21.97 9.87
N GLY A 6 -13.08 -21.53 9.65
CA GLY A 6 -14.06 -21.28 10.71
C GLY A 6 -15.46 -21.11 10.15
N ASN A 7 -16.50 -21.46 10.93
CA ASN A 7 -17.90 -21.28 10.54
C ASN A 7 -18.26 -21.82 9.13
N GLY A 8 -17.62 -22.90 8.69
CA GLY A 8 -17.83 -23.49 7.36
C GLY A 8 -17.16 -22.76 6.19
N ARG A 9 -16.22 -21.85 6.45
CA ARG A 9 -15.55 -21.03 5.43
C ARG A 9 -14.04 -20.95 5.68
N TYR A 10 -13.30 -20.69 4.61
CA TYR A 10 -11.87 -20.35 4.65
C TYR A 10 -11.70 -18.85 4.56
N TYR A 11 -10.77 -18.28 5.33
CA TYR A 11 -10.52 -16.85 5.39
C TYR A 11 -9.05 -16.53 5.05
N LEU A 12 -8.85 -15.41 4.35
CA LEU A 12 -7.52 -14.80 4.14
C LEU A 12 -7.11 -14.04 5.40
N LYS A 13 -6.73 -14.83 6.41
CA LYS A 13 -6.39 -14.35 7.75
C LYS A 13 -5.36 -15.28 8.39
N ASP A 14 -4.38 -14.67 9.05
CA ASP A 14 -3.35 -15.34 9.84
C ASP A 14 -3.39 -14.86 11.29
N ASN A 15 -3.81 -15.72 12.22
CA ASN A 15 -3.83 -15.37 13.66
C ASN A 15 -2.43 -15.32 14.30
N ASN A 16 -1.46 -16.06 13.76
CA ASN A 16 -0.11 -16.13 14.34
C ASN A 16 0.69 -14.87 13.98
N ARG A 17 0.61 -14.43 12.72
CA ARG A 17 1.21 -13.17 12.25
C ARG A 17 0.30 -11.95 12.48
N LYS A 18 -0.97 -12.18 12.88
CA LYS A 18 -2.01 -11.15 13.04
C LYS A 18 -2.26 -10.35 11.76
N ILE A 19 -2.39 -11.04 10.64
CA ILE A 19 -2.65 -10.45 9.32
C ILE A 19 -4.12 -10.68 8.96
N TYR A 20 -4.83 -9.63 8.60
CA TYR A 20 -6.26 -9.66 8.31
C TYR A 20 -6.56 -8.90 7.03
N LEU A 21 -7.15 -9.58 6.04
CA LEU A 21 -7.56 -8.95 4.78
C LEU A 21 -9.08 -8.81 4.69
N TYR A 22 -9.54 -7.60 4.43
CA TYR A 22 -10.94 -7.25 4.28
C TYR A 22 -11.26 -6.81 2.85
N GLY A 23 -12.45 -7.16 2.35
CA GLY A 23 -12.96 -6.69 1.07
C GLY A 23 -13.98 -5.56 1.26
N LEU A 24 -13.80 -4.47 0.53
CA LEU A 24 -14.71 -3.31 0.52
C LEU A 24 -15.76 -3.37 -0.60
N LYS A 25 -15.67 -4.34 -1.53
CA LYS A 25 -16.66 -4.57 -2.59
C LYS A 25 -16.95 -3.33 -3.44
N ASN A 26 -15.95 -2.47 -3.65
CA ASN A 26 -16.05 -1.23 -4.39
C ASN A 26 -17.02 -0.20 -3.80
N GLN A 27 -17.35 -0.30 -2.51
CA GLN A 27 -18.37 0.53 -1.85
C GLN A 27 -17.81 1.64 -0.94
N VAL A 28 -16.49 1.67 -0.75
CA VAL A 28 -15.77 2.65 0.09
C VAL A 28 -14.52 3.08 -0.68
N ASN A 29 -14.33 4.40 -0.84
CA ASN A 29 -13.10 5.01 -1.37
C ASN A 29 -12.44 5.93 -0.32
N ASP A 30 -11.37 6.61 -0.69
CA ASP A 30 -10.68 7.62 0.11
C ASP A 30 -11.61 8.74 0.65
N THR A 31 -12.48 9.28 -0.20
CA THR A 31 -13.45 10.30 0.20
C THR A 31 -14.40 9.77 1.28
N ASP A 32 -14.85 8.52 1.18
CA ASP A 32 -15.67 7.89 2.22
C ASP A 32 -14.88 7.73 3.53
N LEU A 33 -13.59 7.37 3.47
CA LEU A 33 -12.73 7.26 4.65
C LEU A 33 -12.54 8.61 5.35
N GLU A 34 -12.36 9.70 4.61
CA GLU A 34 -12.32 11.06 5.16
C GLU A 34 -13.66 11.48 5.77
N ASN A 35 -14.76 11.16 5.08
CA ASN A 35 -16.11 11.40 5.59
C ASN A 35 -16.36 10.64 6.90
N TYR A 36 -15.86 9.41 7.04
CA TYR A 36 -16.02 8.65 8.28
C TYR A 36 -15.26 9.25 9.45
N LEU A 37 -14.07 9.84 9.23
CA LEU A 37 -13.36 10.59 10.27
C LEU A 37 -14.18 11.81 10.74
N THR A 38 -14.90 12.45 9.83
CA THR A 38 -15.71 13.63 10.10
C THR A 38 -17.07 13.29 10.74
N TRP A 39 -17.77 12.28 10.20
CA TRP A 39 -19.13 11.91 10.59
C TRP A 39 -19.18 10.97 11.80
N TYR A 40 -18.14 10.16 11.99
CA TYR A 40 -18.03 9.19 13.08
C TYR A 40 -16.74 9.40 13.89
N PRO A 41 -16.49 10.59 14.44
CA PRO A 41 -15.25 10.85 15.17
C PRO A 41 -15.10 9.87 16.35
N GLY A 42 -13.96 9.17 16.40
CA GLY A 42 -13.67 8.13 17.38
C GLY A 42 -14.38 6.79 17.15
N ASN A 43 -15.25 6.68 16.15
CA ASN A 43 -15.92 5.44 15.73
C ASN A 43 -15.74 5.15 14.22
N HIS A 44 -14.75 5.78 13.59
CA HIS A 44 -14.49 5.69 12.16
C HIS A 44 -14.07 4.27 11.75
N ASN A 45 -13.34 3.57 12.63
CA ASN A 45 -13.00 2.17 12.43
C ASN A 45 -14.26 1.29 12.40
N GLU A 46 -15.21 1.50 13.31
CA GLU A 46 -16.48 0.77 13.33
C GLU A 46 -17.31 1.03 12.07
N ALA A 47 -17.31 2.28 11.57
CA ALA A 47 -17.97 2.64 10.31
C ALA A 47 -17.34 1.89 9.12
N LEU A 48 -16.01 1.88 9.02
CA LEU A 48 -15.28 1.12 8.00
C LEU A 48 -15.55 -0.39 8.11
N MET A 49 -15.51 -0.93 9.33
CA MET A 49 -15.77 -2.35 9.58
C MET A 49 -17.20 -2.75 9.20
N GLY A 50 -18.19 -1.88 9.44
CA GLY A 50 -19.58 -2.10 9.01
C GLY A 50 -19.78 -2.13 7.48
N ARG A 51 -18.78 -1.65 6.72
CA ARG A 51 -18.74 -1.61 5.25
C ARG A 51 -17.65 -2.52 4.68
N SER A 52 -17.15 -3.47 5.46
CA SER A 52 -16.14 -4.43 5.00
C SER A 52 -16.51 -5.85 5.42
N GLU A 53 -15.92 -6.83 4.75
CA GLU A 53 -16.01 -8.22 5.18
C GLU A 53 -14.63 -8.88 5.18
N LEU A 54 -14.35 -9.74 6.15
CA LEU A 54 -13.15 -10.55 6.11
C LEU A 54 -13.21 -11.45 4.87
N VAL A 55 -12.20 -11.36 4.01
CA VAL A 55 -12.23 -12.07 2.72
C VAL A 55 -12.29 -13.57 2.98
N SER A 56 -13.28 -14.22 2.38
CA SER A 56 -13.56 -15.63 2.63
C SER A 56 -14.10 -16.37 1.42
N ASN A 57 -13.98 -17.69 1.45
CA ASN A 57 -14.52 -18.58 0.44
C ASN A 57 -15.10 -19.87 1.08
N SER A 58 -16.02 -20.54 0.39
CA SER A 58 -16.62 -21.81 0.85
C SER A 58 -15.65 -22.98 0.77
N ASN A 59 -14.60 -22.87 -0.05
CA ASN A 59 -13.50 -23.81 -0.15
C ASN A 59 -12.14 -23.08 -0.12
N ASN A 60 -11.05 -23.82 -0.15
CA ASN A 60 -9.69 -23.28 -0.09
C ASN A 60 -9.14 -22.77 -1.43
N ASN A 61 -9.93 -22.77 -2.50
CA ASN A 61 -9.53 -22.33 -3.84
C ASN A 61 -10.05 -20.91 -4.12
N PHE A 62 -9.21 -19.90 -3.92
CA PHE A 62 -9.52 -18.49 -4.18
C PHE A 62 -9.13 -18.12 -5.61
N VAL A 63 -9.88 -18.63 -6.60
CA VAL A 63 -9.53 -18.52 -8.03
C VAL A 63 -10.48 -17.65 -8.85
N ASP A 64 -11.59 -17.18 -8.28
CA ASP A 64 -12.48 -16.21 -8.92
C ASP A 64 -11.77 -14.85 -9.04
N ASN A 65 -12.06 -14.08 -10.10
CA ASN A 65 -11.30 -12.85 -10.42
C ASN A 65 -11.21 -11.84 -9.27
N ASP A 66 -12.28 -11.64 -8.49
CA ASP A 66 -12.26 -10.77 -7.30
C ASP A 66 -11.38 -11.34 -6.18
N LYS A 67 -11.27 -12.67 -6.10
CA LYS A 67 -10.46 -13.37 -5.09
C LYS A 67 -8.98 -13.44 -5.43
N VAL A 68 -8.60 -13.40 -6.71
CA VAL A 68 -7.19 -13.39 -7.12
C VAL A 68 -6.47 -12.15 -6.59
N ASN A 69 -7.05 -10.96 -6.77
CA ASN A 69 -6.48 -9.71 -6.22
C ASN A 69 -6.35 -9.76 -4.69
N SER A 70 -7.36 -10.35 -4.03
CA SER A 70 -7.33 -10.54 -2.57
C SER A 70 -6.21 -11.51 -2.14
N VAL A 71 -5.96 -12.56 -2.93
CA VAL A 71 -4.87 -13.51 -2.68
C VAL A 71 -3.51 -12.84 -2.77
N ASP A 72 -3.29 -12.03 -3.81
CA ASP A 72 -2.04 -11.30 -4.00
C ASP A 72 -1.76 -10.37 -2.82
N ALA A 73 -2.76 -9.56 -2.43
CA ALA A 73 -2.66 -8.68 -1.26
C ALA A 73 -2.28 -9.47 0.00
N TYR A 74 -2.98 -10.56 0.30
CA TYR A 74 -2.75 -11.34 1.50
C TYR A 74 -1.35 -11.98 1.53
N VAL A 75 -0.90 -12.54 0.40
CA VAL A 75 0.43 -13.16 0.29
C VAL A 75 1.52 -12.11 0.40
N ASN A 76 1.38 -10.99 -0.30
CA ASN A 76 2.38 -9.93 -0.31
C ASN A 76 2.47 -9.23 1.05
N MET A 77 1.35 -8.98 1.74
CA MET A 77 1.36 -8.50 3.13
C MET A 77 2.13 -9.45 4.06
N GLY A 78 1.93 -10.76 3.88
CA GLY A 78 2.67 -11.79 4.62
C GLY A 78 4.18 -11.75 4.37
N LYS A 79 4.60 -11.65 3.10
CA LYS A 79 6.01 -11.54 2.73
C LYS A 79 6.65 -10.27 3.30
N SER A 80 5.98 -9.13 3.21
CA SER A 80 6.45 -7.86 3.76
C SER A 80 6.62 -7.94 5.28
N TYR A 81 5.63 -8.48 6.00
CA TYR A 81 5.74 -8.74 7.44
C TYR A 81 6.94 -9.65 7.77
N ASP A 82 7.08 -10.76 7.04
CA ASP A 82 8.15 -11.73 7.26
C ASP A 82 9.54 -11.15 6.98
N TYR A 83 9.67 -10.23 6.01
CA TYR A 83 10.92 -9.51 5.77
C TYR A 83 11.31 -8.66 6.98
N TYR A 84 10.42 -7.80 7.47
CA TYR A 84 10.67 -6.97 8.65
C TYR A 84 11.03 -7.82 9.88
N LYS A 85 10.29 -8.90 10.10
CA LYS A 85 10.54 -9.80 11.22
C LYS A 85 11.88 -10.52 11.12
N ASN A 86 12.16 -11.14 9.97
CA ASN A 86 13.29 -12.07 9.84
C ASN A 86 14.60 -11.38 9.45
N LYS A 87 14.54 -10.26 8.71
CA LYS A 87 15.72 -9.52 8.27
C LYS A 87 16.05 -8.35 9.18
N LEU A 88 15.04 -7.69 9.74
CA LEU A 88 15.22 -6.47 10.54
C LEU A 88 14.91 -6.67 12.03
N SER A 89 14.53 -7.90 12.45
CA SER A 89 14.13 -8.21 13.83
C SER A 89 13.00 -7.30 14.37
N ARG A 90 12.15 -6.78 13.47
CA ARG A 90 11.05 -5.88 13.83
C ARG A 90 9.75 -6.69 13.98
N ASN A 91 9.09 -6.59 15.12
CA ASN A 91 7.83 -7.28 15.35
C ASN A 91 6.62 -6.45 14.89
N SER A 92 6.21 -6.63 13.63
CA SER A 92 5.12 -5.88 12.98
C SER A 92 5.42 -4.39 12.77
N ILE A 93 4.40 -3.65 12.30
CA ILE A 93 4.46 -2.24 11.94
C ILE A 93 4.93 -1.36 13.12
N ASP A 94 4.47 -1.61 14.34
CA ASP A 94 4.78 -0.82 15.55
C ASP A 94 5.94 -1.37 16.40
N ASN A 95 6.58 -2.45 15.94
CA ASN A 95 7.57 -3.22 16.69
C ASN A 95 7.06 -3.86 18.01
N LYS A 96 5.74 -3.98 18.20
CA LYS A 96 5.11 -4.58 19.39
C LYS A 96 4.06 -5.62 19.04
N GLY A 97 3.98 -6.05 17.78
CA GLY A 97 3.07 -7.09 17.32
C GLY A 97 1.64 -6.58 17.09
N MET A 98 1.51 -5.34 16.61
CA MET A 98 0.28 -4.78 16.05
C MET A 98 -0.32 -5.65 14.95
N ASP A 99 -1.65 -5.64 14.85
CA ASP A 99 -2.39 -6.28 13.75
C ASP A 99 -2.06 -5.60 12.42
N VAL A 100 -1.77 -6.38 11.38
CA VAL A 100 -1.56 -5.89 10.02
C VAL A 100 -2.87 -6.05 9.26
N LYS A 101 -3.56 -4.93 9.01
CA LYS A 101 -4.84 -4.88 8.31
C LYS A 101 -4.68 -4.36 6.89
N GLY A 102 -5.32 -5.04 5.94
CA GLY A 102 -5.40 -4.63 4.55
C GLY A 102 -6.84 -4.62 4.07
N PHE A 103 -7.18 -3.65 3.22
CA PHE A 103 -8.49 -3.51 2.59
C PHE A 103 -8.32 -3.50 1.07
N VAL A 104 -8.99 -4.43 0.38
CA VAL A 104 -8.99 -4.54 -1.09
C VAL A 104 -10.33 -4.13 -1.66
N HIS A 105 -10.38 -3.89 -2.98
CA HIS A 105 -11.57 -3.42 -3.69
C HIS A 105 -12.01 -2.04 -3.20
N VAL A 106 -11.03 -1.15 -3.00
CA VAL A 106 -11.24 0.27 -2.68
C VAL A 106 -11.79 0.96 -3.92
N GLY A 107 -12.93 1.64 -3.77
CA GLY A 107 -13.59 2.36 -4.86
C GLY A 107 -13.88 1.49 -6.08
N LYS A 108 -14.33 2.11 -7.17
CA LYS A 108 -14.45 1.45 -8.47
C LYS A 108 -13.42 2.05 -9.42
N ASP A 109 -12.73 1.20 -10.19
CA ASP A 109 -11.68 1.61 -11.13
C ASP A 109 -10.62 2.53 -10.46
N TYR A 110 -10.30 2.22 -9.20
CA TYR A 110 -9.47 3.06 -8.34
C TYR A 110 -7.99 2.73 -8.54
N GLY A 111 -7.26 3.68 -9.13
CA GLY A 111 -5.84 3.53 -9.47
C GLY A 111 -4.91 4.06 -8.40
N ASN A 112 -5.08 3.62 -7.15
CA ASN A 112 -4.17 3.99 -6.07
C ASN A 112 -4.14 2.92 -4.95
N ALA A 113 -3.06 2.92 -4.18
CA ALA A 113 -2.87 2.17 -2.95
C ALA A 113 -2.27 3.12 -1.91
N PHE A 114 -2.60 2.92 -0.64
CA PHE A 114 -2.13 3.81 0.41
C PHE A 114 -2.18 3.17 1.79
N TRP A 115 -1.26 3.56 2.67
CA TRP A 115 -1.40 3.47 4.11
C TRP A 115 -2.19 4.67 4.66
N TYR A 116 -3.20 4.40 5.49
CA TYR A 116 -3.93 5.45 6.21
C TYR A 116 -3.70 5.31 7.71
N GLY A 117 -2.91 6.21 8.30
CA GLY A 117 -2.51 6.17 9.71
C GLY A 117 -3.67 6.23 10.70
N GLU A 118 -4.72 6.97 10.39
CA GLU A 118 -5.93 7.12 11.20
C GLU A 118 -6.70 5.80 11.33
N TYR A 119 -6.58 4.92 10.33
CA TYR A 119 -7.18 3.57 10.31
C TYR A 119 -6.18 2.46 10.65
N ASP A 120 -4.89 2.81 10.75
CA ASP A 120 -3.81 1.85 10.95
C ASP A 120 -3.86 0.68 9.97
N SER A 121 -4.11 0.97 8.69
CA SER A 121 -4.42 -0.03 7.68
C SER A 121 -3.95 0.37 6.29
N MET A 122 -3.66 -0.63 5.46
CA MET A 122 -3.37 -0.46 4.04
C MET A 122 -4.63 -0.63 3.20
N PHE A 123 -4.73 0.10 2.10
CA PHE A 123 -5.87 0.14 1.19
C PHE A 123 -5.38 -0.05 -0.24
N PHE A 124 -6.02 -0.94 -1.00
CA PHE A 124 -5.60 -1.30 -2.34
C PHE A 124 -6.76 -1.22 -3.33
N GLY A 125 -6.62 -0.35 -4.33
CA GLY A 125 -7.51 -0.31 -5.49
C GLY A 125 -7.27 -1.47 -6.45
N ASP A 126 -8.30 -1.79 -7.23
CA ASP A 126 -8.23 -2.80 -8.30
C ASP A 126 -7.58 -2.26 -9.59
N GLY A 127 -7.09 -1.00 -9.57
CA GLY A 127 -6.55 -0.31 -10.73
C GLY A 127 -7.66 0.38 -11.54
N ASN A 128 -7.24 1.31 -12.39
CA ASN A 128 -8.14 2.06 -13.29
C ASN A 128 -8.12 1.52 -14.73
N GLY A 129 -7.29 0.51 -15.01
CA GLY A 129 -7.12 -0.07 -16.34
C GLY A 129 -6.44 0.85 -17.37
N LEU A 130 -6.02 2.05 -16.96
CA LEU A 130 -5.33 3.04 -17.80
C LEU A 130 -3.82 2.99 -17.59
N TYR A 131 -3.39 3.09 -16.33
CA TYR A 131 -1.98 3.05 -15.91
C TYR A 131 -1.74 2.16 -14.70
N PHE A 132 -2.81 1.70 -14.04
CA PHE A 132 -2.73 0.68 -13.00
C PHE A 132 -3.67 -0.48 -13.28
N SER A 133 -3.11 -1.69 -13.20
CA SER A 133 -3.83 -2.93 -12.90
C SER A 133 -3.93 -3.09 -11.37
N PRO A 134 -4.50 -4.20 -10.81
CA PRO A 134 -4.64 -4.35 -9.36
C PRO A 134 -3.32 -4.12 -8.61
N LEU A 135 -3.29 -3.13 -7.73
CA LEU A 135 -2.03 -2.64 -7.15
C LEU A 135 -1.40 -3.63 -6.18
N ALA A 136 -2.23 -4.38 -5.44
CA ALA A 136 -1.75 -5.38 -4.48
C ALA A 136 -1.04 -6.59 -5.13
N LYS A 137 -1.11 -6.71 -6.46
CA LYS A 137 -0.35 -7.69 -7.25
C LYS A 137 1.16 -7.46 -7.13
N ALA A 138 1.59 -6.21 -7.04
CA ALA A 138 2.99 -5.83 -6.95
C ALA A 138 3.47 -5.92 -5.49
N LEU A 139 4.49 -6.76 -5.24
CA LEU A 139 4.98 -7.03 -3.88
C LEU A 139 5.69 -5.82 -3.29
N ASP A 140 6.46 -5.12 -4.10
CA ASP A 140 7.12 -3.88 -3.74
C ASP A 140 6.13 -2.78 -3.36
N VAL A 141 4.99 -2.64 -4.04
CA VAL A 141 3.89 -1.72 -3.68
C VAL A 141 3.29 -2.10 -2.31
N VAL A 142 3.00 -3.37 -2.07
CA VAL A 142 2.50 -3.80 -0.75
C VAL A 142 3.57 -3.62 0.35
N GLY A 143 4.84 -3.82 0.02
CA GLY A 143 5.98 -3.51 0.89
C GLY A 143 6.10 -2.03 1.19
N HIS A 144 5.89 -1.17 0.19
CA HIS A 144 5.89 0.29 0.26
C HIS A 144 4.78 0.77 1.22
N GLU A 145 3.54 0.31 1.07
CA GLU A 145 2.45 0.68 1.98
C GLU A 145 2.67 0.24 3.43
N LEU A 146 3.21 -0.97 3.63
CA LEU A 146 3.56 -1.43 4.98
C LEU A 146 4.66 -0.55 5.59
N SER A 147 5.59 -0.07 4.77
CA SER A 147 6.72 0.76 5.18
C SER A 147 6.29 2.18 5.57
N HIS A 148 5.26 2.74 4.94
CA HIS A 148 4.60 3.96 5.44
C HIS A 148 4.07 3.78 6.86
N GLY A 149 3.44 2.64 7.15
CA GLY A 149 3.03 2.31 8.51
C GLY A 149 4.21 2.28 9.49
N VAL A 150 5.34 1.71 9.08
CA VAL A 150 6.55 1.69 9.90
C VAL A 150 7.08 3.10 10.14
N THR A 151 7.13 3.94 9.12
CA THR A 151 7.48 5.37 9.23
C THR A 151 6.55 6.08 10.22
N ASN A 152 5.23 5.93 10.06
CA ASN A 152 4.23 6.54 10.96
C ASN A 152 4.38 6.10 12.42
N LYS A 153 4.77 4.84 12.69
CA LYS A 153 4.98 4.36 14.08
C LYS A 153 6.38 4.61 14.63
N GLN A 154 7.30 5.19 13.85
CA GLN A 154 8.70 5.33 14.24
C GLN A 154 9.19 6.78 14.16
N SER A 155 9.43 7.29 12.95
CA SER A 155 9.97 8.64 12.73
C SER A 155 8.86 9.68 12.57
N ASP A 156 7.65 9.25 12.20
CA ASP A 156 6.48 10.09 11.95
C ASP A 156 6.81 11.29 11.05
N LEU A 157 7.55 11.01 9.97
CA LEU A 157 7.94 12.02 9.00
C LEU A 157 6.69 12.66 8.39
N LYS A 158 6.59 13.98 8.57
CA LYS A 158 5.50 14.76 7.99
C LYS A 158 5.48 14.59 6.47
N TYR A 159 4.32 14.26 5.93
CA TYR A 159 4.13 13.95 4.52
C TYR A 159 4.02 15.23 3.67
N GLU A 160 5.09 16.04 3.68
CA GLU A 160 5.23 17.22 2.82
C GLU A 160 6.70 17.49 2.51
N LYS A 161 6.98 18.08 1.34
CA LYS A 161 8.33 18.53 0.93
C LYS A 161 9.41 17.46 1.13
N GLU A 162 10.59 17.83 1.65
CA GLU A 162 11.72 16.92 1.91
C GLU A 162 11.38 15.81 2.91
N SER A 163 10.61 16.08 3.96
CA SER A 163 10.23 15.03 4.92
C SER A 163 9.30 14.00 4.29
N GLY A 164 8.39 14.44 3.42
CA GLY A 164 7.54 13.55 2.64
C GLY A 164 8.33 12.77 1.59
N ALA A 165 9.28 13.41 0.89
CA ALA A 165 10.15 12.73 -0.06
C ALA A 165 11.04 11.66 0.61
N LEU A 166 11.49 11.90 1.86
CA LEU A 166 12.17 10.89 2.67
C LEU A 166 11.23 9.75 3.09
N ASN A 167 9.96 10.05 3.37
CA ASN A 167 8.93 9.06 3.69
C ASN A 167 8.69 8.13 2.48
N GLU A 168 8.44 8.72 1.31
CA GLU A 168 8.32 8.02 0.03
C GLU A 168 9.54 7.16 -0.32
N SER A 169 10.74 7.75 -0.25
CA SER A 169 11.98 7.04 -0.58
C SER A 169 12.24 5.88 0.37
N PHE A 170 11.98 6.05 1.67
CA PHE A 170 12.11 4.92 2.60
C PHE A 170 11.16 3.78 2.25
N SER A 171 9.92 4.09 1.86
CA SER A 171 8.96 3.10 1.40
C SER A 171 9.39 2.40 0.10
N ASP A 172 9.94 3.14 -0.88
CA ASP A 172 10.51 2.57 -2.11
C ASP A 172 11.72 1.66 -1.84
N ILE A 173 12.67 2.10 -1.01
CA ILE A 173 13.84 1.31 -0.59
C ILE A 173 13.40 0.00 0.04
N MET A 174 12.41 0.05 0.93
CA MET A 174 11.91 -1.12 1.62
C MET A 174 11.11 -2.03 0.70
N GLY A 175 10.24 -1.50 -0.16
CA GLY A 175 9.52 -2.26 -1.19
C GLY A 175 10.48 -3.03 -2.08
N THR A 176 11.49 -2.34 -2.61
CA THR A 176 12.57 -2.92 -3.43
C THR A 176 13.34 -4.00 -2.69
N ALA A 177 13.71 -3.76 -1.42
CA ALA A 177 14.44 -4.74 -0.62
C ALA A 177 13.61 -5.99 -0.27
N ILE A 178 12.29 -5.82 -0.07
CA ILE A 178 11.34 -6.90 0.18
C ILE A 178 11.17 -7.76 -1.06
N GLU A 179 11.01 -7.13 -2.22
CA GLU A 179 10.84 -7.85 -3.48
C GLU A 179 12.14 -8.51 -3.94
N GLY A 180 13.26 -7.79 -3.89
CA GLY A 180 14.60 -8.30 -4.19
C GLY A 180 14.79 -8.73 -5.65
N LYS A 181 14.04 -8.14 -6.59
CA LYS A 181 13.99 -8.52 -8.01
C LYS A 181 14.75 -7.54 -8.90
N ASN A 182 14.46 -6.24 -8.80
CA ASN A 182 15.08 -5.17 -9.58
C ASN A 182 15.11 -3.86 -8.75
N PHE A 183 15.16 -2.68 -9.40
CA PHE A 183 15.11 -1.35 -8.77
C PHE A 183 13.93 -0.50 -9.30
N GLU A 184 13.05 -1.14 -10.07
CA GLU A 184 11.83 -0.54 -10.61
C GLU A 184 10.75 -0.64 -9.53
N ILE A 185 9.87 0.36 -9.44
CA ILE A 185 8.74 0.34 -8.50
C ILE A 185 7.44 0.18 -9.28
N GLY A 186 6.59 -0.74 -8.85
CA GLY A 186 5.24 -0.99 -9.34
C GLY A 186 5.20 -1.64 -10.72
N GLU A 187 6.29 -2.19 -11.24
CA GLU A 187 6.38 -2.75 -12.59
C GLU A 187 5.42 -3.94 -12.82
N ASP A 188 5.04 -4.64 -11.75
CA ASP A 188 4.08 -5.74 -11.82
C ASP A 188 2.60 -5.28 -11.87
N CYS A 189 2.31 -4.01 -11.54
CA CYS A 189 0.97 -3.41 -11.60
C CYS A 189 0.83 -2.23 -12.58
N TRP A 190 1.93 -1.57 -12.94
CA TRP A 190 1.96 -0.45 -13.87
C TRP A 190 1.59 -0.90 -15.29
N ILE A 191 0.84 -0.08 -16.01
CA ILE A 191 0.47 -0.32 -17.41
C ILE A 191 1.19 0.72 -18.26
N PRO A 192 2.35 0.36 -18.87
CA PRO A 192 3.11 1.28 -19.70
C PRO A 192 2.29 1.81 -20.88
N SER A 193 2.42 3.10 -21.17
CA SER A 193 1.84 3.70 -22.38
C SER A 193 2.52 5.01 -22.75
N ASP A 194 2.39 5.43 -24.01
CA ASP A 194 2.90 6.73 -24.47
C ASP A 194 2.34 7.93 -23.67
N ARG A 195 1.15 7.76 -23.06
CA ARG A 195 0.48 8.82 -22.28
C ARG A 195 0.99 8.91 -20.84
N TYR A 196 1.28 7.78 -20.21
CA TYR A 196 1.58 7.72 -18.78
C TYR A 196 3.05 7.43 -18.48
N GLY A 197 3.82 6.97 -19.46
CA GLY A 197 5.23 6.62 -19.33
C GLY A 197 5.47 5.12 -19.33
N GLU A 198 6.74 4.74 -19.53
CA GLU A 198 7.18 3.35 -19.57
C GLU A 198 7.17 2.68 -18.19
N ILE A 199 7.43 3.46 -17.14
CA ILE A 199 7.64 2.99 -15.78
C ILE A 199 7.05 3.99 -14.78
N MET A 200 6.64 3.50 -13.60
CA MET A 200 6.17 4.36 -12.52
C MET A 200 7.35 5.08 -11.84
N ARG A 201 8.31 4.34 -11.28
CA ARG A 201 9.59 4.88 -10.76
C ARG A 201 10.72 3.87 -10.99
N ASP A 202 11.95 4.37 -11.08
CA ASP A 202 13.16 3.55 -11.13
C ASP A 202 14.22 4.15 -10.20
N MET A 203 14.58 3.43 -9.14
CA MET A 203 15.58 3.89 -8.19
C MET A 203 16.99 3.92 -8.79
N LYS A 204 17.26 3.09 -9.81
CA LYS A 204 18.58 3.06 -10.48
C LYS A 204 18.75 4.23 -11.46
N ASP A 205 17.67 4.63 -12.12
CA ASP A 205 17.62 5.80 -13.01
C ASP A 205 16.29 6.57 -12.83
N PRO A 206 16.21 7.45 -11.82
CA PRO A 206 14.98 8.19 -11.48
C PRO A 206 14.40 8.99 -12.65
N SER A 207 15.22 9.35 -13.63
CA SER A 207 14.78 10.08 -14.82
C SER A 207 13.80 9.28 -15.69
N ARG A 208 13.84 7.94 -15.65
CA ARG A 208 12.88 7.07 -16.35
C ARG A 208 11.45 7.23 -15.81
N GLY A 209 11.31 7.52 -14.51
CA GLY A 209 10.05 7.86 -13.85
C GLY A 209 9.77 9.36 -13.77
N ASN A 210 10.48 10.19 -14.54
CA ASN A 210 10.40 11.65 -14.49
C ASN A 210 10.70 12.27 -13.11
N GLN A 211 11.59 11.64 -12.33
CA GLN A 211 12.06 12.14 -11.04
C GLN A 211 13.47 12.74 -11.15
N PRO A 212 13.79 13.80 -10.38
CA PRO A 212 15.18 14.25 -10.20
C PRO A 212 16.02 13.19 -9.47
N ALA A 213 17.32 13.13 -9.79
CA ALA A 213 18.29 12.23 -9.15
C ALA A 213 19.39 12.99 -8.37
N HIS A 214 19.27 14.31 -8.23
CA HIS A 214 20.25 15.15 -7.53
C HIS A 214 19.58 16.36 -6.89
N MET A 215 20.01 16.78 -5.70
CA MET A 215 19.42 17.91 -4.95
C MET A 215 19.44 19.25 -5.70
N LYS A 216 20.32 19.42 -6.69
CA LYS A 216 20.35 20.62 -7.54
C LYS A 216 19.10 20.76 -8.42
N ASP A 217 18.42 19.63 -8.67
CA ASP A 217 17.23 19.51 -9.51
C ASP A 217 15.97 19.32 -8.66
N PHE A 218 16.06 19.58 -7.34
CA PHE A 218 14.94 19.55 -6.42
C PHE A 218 13.81 20.47 -6.90
N ARG A 219 12.56 19.96 -6.88
CA ARG A 219 11.38 20.72 -7.29
C ARG A 219 10.69 21.29 -6.05
N ASP A 220 10.88 22.58 -5.81
CA ASP A 220 10.17 23.31 -4.75
C ASP A 220 8.75 23.65 -5.20
N LEU A 221 7.77 22.91 -4.67
CA LEU A 221 6.36 22.99 -5.05
C LEU A 221 5.48 23.42 -3.85
N PRO A 222 4.29 24.00 -4.10
CA PRO A 222 3.30 24.24 -3.06
C PRO A 222 2.94 22.99 -2.27
N VAL A 223 2.55 23.16 -1.01
CA VAL A 223 2.08 22.06 -0.15
C VAL A 223 0.56 21.99 -0.25
N ASP A 224 0.10 21.26 -1.26
CA ASP A 224 -1.31 20.92 -1.48
C ASP A 224 -1.39 19.63 -2.33
N GLU A 225 -2.60 19.09 -2.46
CA GLU A 225 -2.85 17.83 -3.19
C GLU A 225 -2.47 17.92 -4.68
N ASP A 226 -2.79 19.04 -5.34
CA ASP A 226 -2.50 19.26 -6.77
C ASP A 226 -0.99 19.27 -7.07
N HIS A 227 -0.18 19.61 -6.06
CA HIS A 227 1.27 19.67 -6.13
C HIS A 227 1.96 18.58 -5.31
N ASP A 228 1.26 17.48 -5.06
CA ASP A 228 1.85 16.30 -4.43
C ASP A 228 2.51 16.62 -3.08
N TRP A 229 1.82 17.44 -2.28
CA TRP A 229 2.26 17.90 -0.95
C TRP A 229 3.68 18.49 -0.93
N GLY A 230 4.06 19.19 -2.00
CA GLY A 230 5.43 19.70 -2.17
C GLY A 230 6.34 18.74 -2.95
N GLY A 231 5.75 17.94 -3.85
CA GLY A 231 6.45 17.01 -4.74
C GLY A 231 7.08 15.83 -4.02
N VAL A 232 6.39 15.21 -3.06
CA VAL A 232 6.96 14.11 -2.25
C VAL A 232 7.30 12.89 -3.09
N HIS A 233 6.42 12.45 -3.99
CA HIS A 233 6.69 11.35 -4.92
C HIS A 233 7.67 11.76 -6.00
N THR A 234 7.72 13.04 -6.35
CA THR A 234 8.69 13.52 -7.33
C THR A 234 10.10 13.53 -6.77
N ASN A 235 10.31 14.21 -5.63
CA ASN A 235 11.63 14.48 -5.08
C ASN A 235 12.25 13.26 -4.37
N SER A 236 11.48 12.20 -4.13
CA SER A 236 12.00 10.93 -3.57
C SER A 236 13.09 10.29 -4.43
N GLY A 237 13.06 10.52 -5.76
CA GLY A 237 14.09 10.06 -6.69
C GLY A 237 15.51 10.59 -6.39
N ILE A 238 15.65 11.65 -5.60
CA ILE A 238 16.97 12.17 -5.20
C ILE A 238 17.62 11.29 -4.12
N ILE A 239 16.80 10.61 -3.33
CA ILE A 239 17.23 9.76 -2.21
C ILE A 239 17.31 8.29 -2.63
N ASN A 240 16.43 7.85 -3.53
CA ASN A 240 16.45 6.54 -4.17
C ASN A 240 17.75 6.29 -4.94
#